data_AF-A0A822BY54-F1
#
_entry.id   AF-A0A822BY54-F1
#
_cell.length_a   1.000
_cell.length_b   1.000
_cell.length_c   1.000
_cell.angle_alpha   90.00
_cell.angle_beta   90.00
_cell.angle_gamma   90.00
#
_symmetry.space_group_name_H-M   'P 1'
#
loop_
_entity.id
_entity.type
_entity.pdbx_description
1 polymer ?
#
loop_
_entity_poly.entity_id
_entity_poly.type
_entity_poly.pdbx_seq_one_letter_code
_entity_poly.pdbx_strand_id
1 'polypeptide(L)'
;GSAGWYLDRIEIIDPETGLRYHFICQRWLAVDEDDKKISREIYASEHKNTTYRIKTITADVFGSGTDSKVYIIIFGENNDTGKIPLVKSTTHKNPFERGNADLFEIENIDVGQLKKIKIGHDDSDLLSDWLLERVEINIPKLGRTWIFPCDKWISKTKKNAQPEVELYPIDMSTGIKPSNILYEIKVYTSKISGAGTDANVYIQIYGLKKIN
;
A
#
# COMPACT_ATOMS: atom_id res chain seq x y z
N GLY A 1 17.32 25.85 14.16
CA GLY A 1 16.46 25.25 13.12
C GLY A 1 16.91 23.82 12.90
N SER A 2 15.99 22.89 12.68
CA SER A 2 16.36 21.52 12.30
C SER A 2 17.02 21.53 10.92
N ALA A 3 17.89 20.55 10.67
CA ALA A 3 18.59 20.39 9.39
C ALA A 3 17.77 19.59 8.36
N GLY A 4 16.49 19.32 8.63
CA GLY A 4 15.64 18.53 7.77
C GLY A 4 15.30 19.25 6.47
N TRP A 5 15.48 18.57 5.34
CA TRP A 5 15.14 19.09 4.02
C TRP A 5 14.04 18.25 3.40
N TYR A 6 12.88 18.86 3.15
CA TYR A 6 11.87 18.24 2.29
C TYR A 6 12.22 18.53 0.84
N LEU A 7 12.66 17.50 0.11
CA LEU A 7 12.96 17.61 -1.31
C LEU A 7 11.73 17.17 -2.10
N ASP A 8 11.05 18.11 -2.79
CA ASP A 8 9.96 17.80 -3.72
C ASP A 8 10.52 17.16 -4.99
N ARG A 9 11.33 17.91 -5.75
CA ARG A 9 11.96 17.45 -6.99
C ARG A 9 13.25 18.19 -7.33
N ILE A 10 14.06 17.56 -8.17
CA ILE A 10 15.15 18.20 -8.92
C ILE A 10 14.71 18.29 -10.39
N GLU A 11 14.89 19.45 -11.00
CA GLU A 11 14.74 19.66 -12.44
C GLU A 11 16.13 19.86 -13.06
N ILE A 12 16.46 19.08 -14.08
CA ILE A 12 17.67 19.25 -14.88
C ILE A 12 17.25 19.62 -16.29
N ILE A 13 17.77 20.74 -16.79
CA ILE A 13 17.49 21.21 -18.14
C ILE A 13 18.75 21.00 -18.98
N ASP A 14 18.63 20.24 -20.06
CA ASP A 14 19.67 20.15 -21.08
C ASP A 14 19.69 21.46 -21.88
N PRO A 15 20.79 22.25 -21.80
CA PRO A 15 20.87 23.55 -22.46
C PRO A 15 20.98 23.45 -23.99
N GLU A 16 21.40 22.30 -24.53
CA GLU A 16 21.56 22.10 -25.98
C GLU A 16 20.22 21.72 -26.63
N THR A 17 19.46 20.84 -25.98
CA THR A 17 18.19 20.34 -26.52
C THR A 17 16.95 21.06 -25.96
N GLY A 18 17.09 21.75 -24.83
CA GLY A 18 15.98 22.33 -24.07
C GLY A 18 15.13 21.30 -23.31
N LEU A 19 15.53 20.02 -23.30
CA LEU A 19 14.81 18.96 -22.60
C LEU A 19 14.88 19.15 -21.09
N ARG A 20 13.77 18.86 -20.41
CA ARG A 20 13.64 18.94 -18.96
C ARG A 20 13.48 17.54 -18.37
N TYR A 21 14.41 17.16 -17.51
CA TYR A 21 14.40 15.93 -16.75
C TYR A 21 13.96 16.23 -15.33
N HIS A 22 13.03 15.44 -14.81
CA HIS A 22 12.56 15.56 -13.45
C HIS A 22 13.01 14.36 -12.63
N PHE A 23 13.46 14.63 -11.42
CA PHE A 23 13.85 13.65 -10.42
C PHE A 23 13.00 13.93 -9.18
N ILE A 24 11.90 13.20 -9.04
CA ILE A 24 10.96 13.39 -7.93
C ILE A 24 11.51 12.69 -6.69
N CYS A 25 11.49 13.40 -5.56
CA CYS A 25 11.84 12.85 -4.26
C CYS A 25 10.63 12.82 -3.33
N GLN A 26 9.89 13.93 -3.18
CA GLN A 26 8.70 14.11 -2.31
C GLN A 26 8.83 13.55 -0.89
N ARG A 27 10.03 13.63 -0.33
CA ARG A 27 10.38 12.97 0.92
C ARG A 27 11.28 13.87 1.76
N TRP A 28 11.25 13.65 3.07
CA TRP A 28 12.24 14.26 3.94
C TRP A 28 13.59 13.56 3.78
N LEU A 29 14.63 14.39 3.74
CA LEU A 29 16.04 14.02 3.87
C LEU A 29 16.50 14.47 5.26
N ALA A 30 16.02 13.76 6.28
CA ALA A 30 16.24 14.10 7.67
C ALA A 30 16.33 12.82 8.51
N VAL A 31 17.02 12.88 9.66
CA VAL A 31 17.16 11.73 10.58
C VAL A 31 15.98 11.60 11.54
N ASP A 32 15.19 12.66 11.67
CA ASP A 32 14.08 12.83 12.61
C ASP A 32 12.70 12.87 11.94
N GLU A 33 12.65 12.95 10.60
CA GLU A 33 11.41 12.98 9.81
C GLU A 33 11.30 11.76 8.87
N ASP A 34 10.07 11.40 8.49
CA ASP A 34 9.73 10.37 7.49
C ASP A 34 10.44 9.01 7.72
N ASP A 35 11.26 8.55 6.76
CA ASP A 35 11.97 7.27 6.83
C ASP A 35 13.37 7.37 7.44
N LYS A 36 13.70 8.53 8.03
CA LYS A 36 14.97 8.81 8.71
C LYS A 36 16.21 8.69 7.81
N LYS A 37 16.04 8.78 6.48
CA LYS A 37 17.14 8.77 5.51
C LYS A 37 17.52 10.19 5.13
N ILE A 38 18.83 10.45 5.03
CA ILE A 38 19.39 11.73 4.56
C ILE A 38 19.93 11.66 3.12
N SER A 39 19.87 10.49 2.50
CA SER A 39 20.33 10.25 1.13
C SER A 39 19.36 9.33 0.38
N ARG A 40 19.22 9.58 -0.93
CA ARG A 40 18.41 8.77 -1.84
C ARG A 40 19.08 8.73 -3.21
N GLU A 41 18.94 7.60 -3.88
CA GLU A 41 19.17 7.52 -5.32
C GLU A 41 17.85 7.86 -6.02
N ILE A 42 17.89 8.86 -6.90
CA ILE A 42 16.74 9.31 -7.70
C ILE A 42 17.14 9.25 -9.17
N TYR A 43 16.32 8.59 -9.98
CA TYR A 43 16.61 8.40 -11.40
C TYR A 43 15.86 9.44 -12.22
N ALA A 44 16.47 9.84 -13.34
CA ALA A 44 15.84 10.71 -14.32
C ALA A 44 14.59 9.99 -14.81
N SER A 45 13.44 10.47 -14.39
CA SER A 45 12.20 9.94 -14.93
C SER A 45 11.95 10.60 -16.27
N GLU A 46 11.98 9.81 -17.34
CA GLU A 46 11.05 10.08 -18.43
C GLU A 46 9.66 9.85 -17.83
N HIS A 47 9.05 10.87 -17.24
CA HIS A 47 7.72 10.71 -16.66
C HIS A 47 6.72 10.37 -17.76
N LYS A 48 6.48 9.07 -17.96
CA LYS A 48 5.17 8.62 -18.38
C LYS A 48 4.40 8.40 -17.10
N ASN A 49 3.47 9.30 -16.79
CA ASN A 49 2.40 8.94 -15.87
C ASN A 49 1.69 7.70 -16.42
N THR A 50 1.12 6.92 -15.52
CA THR A 50 0.19 5.86 -15.89
C THR A 50 -1.10 6.02 -15.11
N THR A 51 -2.17 5.52 -15.70
CA THR A 51 -3.46 5.47 -15.02
C THR A 51 -3.53 4.20 -14.19
N TYR A 52 -3.78 4.37 -12.90
CA TYR A 52 -4.13 3.30 -11.97
C TYR A 52 -5.66 3.28 -11.83
N ARG A 53 -6.27 2.15 -12.19
CA ARG A 53 -7.67 1.84 -11.92
C ARG A 53 -7.74 1.03 -10.63
N ILE A 54 -8.00 1.71 -9.54
CA ILE A 54 -8.00 1.16 -8.19
C ILE A 54 -9.42 0.82 -7.81
N LYS A 55 -9.73 -0.47 -7.63
CA LYS A 55 -11.01 -0.94 -7.12
C LYS A 55 -10.84 -1.42 -5.68
N THR A 56 -11.55 -0.80 -4.75
CA THR A 56 -11.65 -1.29 -3.36
C THR A 56 -12.93 -2.10 -3.21
N ILE A 57 -12.85 -3.24 -2.52
CA ILE A 57 -14.02 -4.07 -2.21
C ILE A 57 -14.19 -4.10 -0.69
N THR A 58 -15.24 -3.47 -0.19
CA THR A 58 -15.61 -3.51 1.22
C THR A 58 -16.40 -4.79 1.50
N ALA A 59 -16.09 -5.49 2.60
CA ALA A 59 -16.78 -6.73 2.93
C ALA A 59 -18.28 -6.53 3.13
N ASP A 60 -19.10 -7.54 2.82
CA ASP A 60 -20.54 -7.53 3.11
C ASP A 60 -20.82 -8.03 4.54
N VAL A 61 -20.38 -7.26 5.53
CA VAL A 61 -20.55 -7.54 6.96
C VAL A 61 -21.16 -6.30 7.62
N PHE A 62 -22.04 -6.47 8.60
CA PHE A 62 -22.63 -5.34 9.31
C PHE A 62 -21.54 -4.42 9.92
N GLY A 63 -21.64 -3.12 9.63
CA GLY A 63 -20.69 -2.11 10.10
C GLY A 63 -19.31 -2.18 9.42
N SER A 64 -19.18 -2.81 8.25
CA SER A 64 -17.92 -2.89 7.51
C SER A 64 -17.56 -1.63 6.73
N GLY A 65 -18.52 -0.74 6.48
CA GLY A 65 -18.31 0.48 5.71
C GLY A 65 -17.72 1.63 6.54
N THR A 66 -17.16 2.62 5.86
CA THR A 66 -16.55 3.80 6.49
C THR A 66 -16.85 5.06 5.69
N ASP A 67 -17.12 6.16 6.40
CA ASP A 67 -17.17 7.52 5.83
C ASP A 67 -15.84 8.26 6.01
N SER A 68 -14.81 7.60 6.57
CA SER A 68 -13.50 8.20 6.74
C SER A 68 -12.80 8.42 5.40
N LYS A 69 -11.92 9.41 5.37
CA LYS A 69 -11.05 9.65 4.23
C LYS A 69 -10.07 8.49 4.10
N VAL A 70 -10.09 7.80 2.96
CA VAL A 70 -9.21 6.67 2.66
C VAL A 70 -8.07 7.13 1.76
N TYR A 71 -6.88 6.60 1.99
CA TYR A 71 -5.72 6.83 1.13
C TYR A 71 -5.01 5.51 0.79
N ILE A 72 -4.24 5.53 -0.31
CA ILE A 72 -3.38 4.44 -0.75
C ILE A 72 -1.99 4.95 -1.13
N ILE A 73 -0.97 4.12 -0.89
CA ILE A 73 0.38 4.26 -1.43
C ILE A 73 0.68 3.01 -2.23
N ILE A 74 1.11 3.17 -3.48
CA ILE A 74 1.47 2.06 -4.36
C ILE A 74 2.99 2.02 -4.49
N PHE A 75 3.59 0.88 -4.13
CA PHE A 75 5.02 0.65 -4.21
C PHE A 75 5.35 -0.26 -5.39
N GLY A 76 6.20 0.22 -6.29
CA GLY A 76 6.70 -0.56 -7.44
C GLY A 76 8.20 -0.84 -7.35
N GLU A 77 8.78 -1.24 -8.48
CA GLU A 77 10.23 -1.51 -8.59
C GLU A 77 11.08 -0.25 -8.51
N ASN A 78 10.56 0.84 -9.08
CA ASN A 78 11.36 2.04 -9.32
C ASN A 78 11.11 3.15 -8.29
N ASN A 79 9.89 3.23 -7.76
CA ASN A 79 9.48 4.26 -6.81
C ASN A 79 8.17 3.89 -6.09
N ASP A 80 7.63 4.80 -5.28
CA ASP A 80 6.27 4.79 -4.79
C ASP A 80 5.48 6.02 -5.25
N THR A 81 4.15 5.94 -5.20
CA THR A 81 3.26 7.02 -5.66
C THR A 81 3.09 8.16 -4.66
N GLY A 82 3.71 8.08 -3.48
CA GLY A 82 3.28 8.85 -2.32
C GLY A 82 1.86 8.50 -1.87
N LYS A 83 1.37 9.26 -0.89
CA LYS A 83 0.00 9.12 -0.36
C LYS A 83 -1.01 9.71 -1.35
N ILE A 84 -1.87 8.87 -1.88
CA ILE A 84 -2.97 9.25 -2.78
C ILE A 84 -4.30 9.16 -2.01
N PRO A 85 -5.05 10.27 -1.86
CA PRO A 85 -6.39 10.22 -1.29
C PRO A 85 -7.41 9.66 -2.31
N LEU A 86 -8.25 8.72 -1.88
CA LEU A 86 -9.29 8.08 -2.70
C LEU A 86 -10.62 8.80 -2.52
N VAL A 87 -10.75 9.98 -3.14
CA VAL A 87 -11.87 10.91 -2.87
C VAL A 87 -13.07 10.68 -3.77
N LYS A 88 -12.84 10.53 -5.08
CA LYS A 88 -13.92 10.53 -6.09
C LYS A 88 -14.03 9.17 -6.77
N SER A 89 -14.90 8.32 -6.23
CA SER A 89 -15.28 7.08 -6.91
C SER A 89 -16.07 7.38 -8.18
N THR A 90 -15.86 6.53 -9.18
CA THR A 90 -16.56 6.55 -10.49
C THR A 90 -17.80 5.68 -10.49
N THR A 91 -17.99 4.83 -9.47
CA THR A 91 -19.11 3.89 -9.35
C THR A 91 -20.16 4.34 -8.35
N HIS A 92 -19.75 4.87 -7.20
CA HIS A 92 -20.68 5.31 -6.14
C HIS A 92 -20.34 6.72 -5.65
N LYS A 93 -21.36 7.49 -5.26
CA LYS A 93 -21.17 8.82 -4.67
C LYS A 93 -20.66 8.76 -3.23
N ASN A 94 -21.13 7.77 -2.46
CA ASN A 94 -20.57 7.44 -1.14
C ASN A 94 -19.76 6.14 -1.29
N PRO A 95 -18.43 6.22 -1.43
CA PRO A 95 -17.59 5.03 -1.53
C PRO A 95 -17.35 4.39 -0.17
N PHE A 96 -16.79 3.17 -0.19
CA PHE A 96 -16.39 2.40 0.98
C PHE A 96 -17.55 1.90 1.86
N GLU A 97 -18.77 1.88 1.32
CA GLU A 97 -19.92 1.30 1.99
C GLU A 97 -19.87 -0.23 2.02
N ARG A 98 -20.60 -0.81 2.98
CA ARG A 98 -20.74 -2.26 3.12
C ARG A 98 -21.12 -2.92 1.79
N GLY A 99 -20.34 -3.93 1.39
CA GLY A 99 -20.59 -4.72 0.18
C GLY A 99 -20.31 -4.00 -1.15
N ASN A 100 -19.89 -2.73 -1.12
CA ASN A 100 -19.61 -1.99 -2.34
C ASN A 100 -18.24 -2.33 -2.93
N ALA A 101 -18.20 -2.26 -4.26
CA ALA A 101 -16.97 -2.21 -5.04
C ALA A 101 -16.83 -0.81 -5.64
N ASP A 102 -15.83 -0.06 -5.17
CA ASP A 102 -15.62 1.35 -5.53
C ASP A 102 -14.41 1.52 -6.44
N LEU A 103 -14.60 2.16 -7.59
CA LEU A 103 -13.55 2.33 -8.59
C LEU A 103 -13.04 3.78 -8.64
N PHE A 104 -11.73 3.94 -8.54
CA PHE A 104 -11.01 5.21 -8.66
C PHE A 104 -10.05 5.13 -9.84
N GLU A 105 -10.06 6.16 -10.70
CA GLU A 105 -9.07 6.31 -11.77
C GLU A 105 -8.12 7.45 -11.42
N ILE A 106 -6.83 7.15 -11.31
CA ILE A 106 -5.82 8.09 -10.82
C ILE A 106 -4.63 8.06 -11.77
N GLU A 107 -4.25 9.23 -12.27
CA GLU A 107 -2.97 9.40 -12.94
C GLU A 107 -1.90 9.74 -11.92
N ASN A 108 -0.81 8.96 -11.92
CA ASN A 108 0.35 9.21 -11.08
C ASN A 108 1.61 8.65 -11.78
N ILE A 109 2.78 8.85 -11.18
CA ILE A 109 4.05 8.31 -11.66
C ILE A 109 3.94 6.80 -11.90
N ASP A 110 4.48 6.32 -13.03
CA ASP A 110 4.61 4.89 -13.32
C ASP A 110 5.70 4.28 -12.42
N VAL A 111 5.28 3.48 -11.43
CA VAL A 111 6.20 2.86 -10.47
C VAL A 111 6.81 1.54 -11.00
N GLY A 112 6.49 1.14 -12.24
CA GLY A 112 6.87 -0.15 -12.80
C GLY A 112 6.03 -1.30 -12.24
N GLN A 113 6.63 -2.48 -12.04
CA GLN A 113 5.90 -3.63 -11.52
C GLN A 113 5.52 -3.44 -10.04
N LEU A 114 4.21 -3.52 -9.73
CA LEU A 114 3.71 -3.39 -8.37
C LEU A 114 4.24 -4.51 -7.46
N LYS A 115 4.76 -4.11 -6.29
CA LYS A 115 5.33 -5.01 -5.27
C LYS A 115 4.45 -5.11 -4.03
N LYS A 116 3.90 -3.99 -3.57
CA LYS A 116 2.98 -3.92 -2.43
C LYS A 116 2.15 -2.64 -2.49
N ILE A 117 1.12 -2.57 -1.68
CA ILE A 117 0.40 -1.33 -1.38
C ILE A 117 0.35 -1.11 0.12
N LYS A 118 0.18 0.13 0.53
CA LYS A 118 -0.28 0.50 1.86
C LYS A 118 -1.62 1.21 1.71
N ILE A 119 -2.61 0.79 2.48
CA ILE A 119 -3.94 1.41 2.47
C ILE A 119 -4.39 1.67 3.91
N GLY A 120 -5.02 2.83 4.12
CA GLY A 120 -5.45 3.27 5.44
C GLY A 120 -6.44 4.41 5.36
N HIS A 121 -6.85 4.92 6.51
CA HIS A 121 -7.76 6.06 6.60
C HIS A 121 -7.20 7.16 7.51
N ASP A 122 -7.53 8.42 7.25
CA ASP A 122 -7.27 9.56 8.13
C ASP A 122 -8.48 9.86 9.02
N ASP A 123 -8.41 9.32 10.24
CA ASP A 123 -8.76 9.88 11.57
C ASP A 123 -9.91 10.89 11.77
N SER A 124 -10.83 11.03 10.83
CA SER A 124 -11.83 12.10 10.93
C SER A 124 -12.91 11.79 11.97
N ASP A 125 -13.24 10.51 12.20
CA ASP A 125 -14.49 10.14 12.90
C ASP A 125 -14.39 8.93 13.84
N LEU A 126 -15.26 8.95 14.86
CA LEU A 126 -15.45 7.92 15.91
C LEU A 126 -15.87 6.53 15.37
N LEU A 127 -16.32 6.45 14.11
CA LEU A 127 -16.76 5.24 13.42
C LEU A 127 -15.94 5.01 12.14
N SER A 128 -14.62 5.11 12.26
CA SER A 128 -13.69 4.95 11.14
C SER A 128 -13.37 3.50 10.78
N ASP A 129 -13.98 2.54 11.47
CA ASP A 129 -13.77 1.11 11.26
C ASP A 129 -14.13 0.71 9.83
N TRP A 130 -13.18 0.09 9.14
CA TRP A 130 -13.40 -0.37 7.77
C TRP A 130 -12.95 -1.82 7.62
N LEU A 131 -13.86 -2.70 7.22
CA LEU A 131 -13.51 -4.08 6.86
C LEU A 131 -13.30 -4.17 5.36
N LEU A 132 -12.03 -4.04 4.96
CA LEU A 132 -11.60 -4.18 3.58
C LEU A 132 -11.43 -5.65 3.23
N GLU A 133 -12.12 -6.12 2.19
CA GLU A 133 -11.94 -7.47 1.66
C GLU A 133 -10.65 -7.55 0.83
N ARG A 134 -10.53 -6.70 -0.20
CA ARG A 134 -9.35 -6.63 -1.07
C ARG A 134 -9.29 -5.34 -1.88
N VAL A 135 -8.11 -5.07 -2.46
CA VAL A 135 -7.92 -4.03 -3.48
C VAL A 135 -7.51 -4.69 -4.79
N GLU A 136 -8.06 -4.24 -5.90
CA GLU A 136 -7.64 -4.62 -7.25
C GLU A 136 -7.08 -3.38 -7.96
N ILE A 137 -5.89 -3.49 -8.54
CA ILE A 137 -5.27 -2.39 -9.30
C ILE A 137 -5.06 -2.87 -10.72
N ASN A 138 -5.80 -2.28 -11.65
CA ASN A 138 -5.60 -2.47 -13.08
C ASN A 138 -4.77 -1.31 -13.63
N ILE A 139 -3.75 -1.64 -14.44
CA ILE A 139 -2.96 -0.66 -15.19
C ILE A 139 -3.21 -0.94 -16.67
N PRO A 140 -4.08 -0.18 -17.35
CA PRO A 140 -4.48 -0.44 -18.73
C PRO A 140 -3.30 -0.50 -19.70
N LYS A 141 -2.31 0.39 -19.52
CA LYS A 141 -1.07 0.42 -20.30
C LYS A 141 -0.31 -0.92 -20.29
N LEU A 142 -0.43 -1.68 -19.20
CA LEU A 142 0.21 -2.99 -19.03
C LEU A 142 -0.75 -4.16 -19.32
N GLY A 143 -2.03 -3.88 -19.57
CA GLY A 143 -3.06 -4.90 -19.73
C GLY A 143 -3.20 -5.84 -18.53
N ARG A 144 -2.80 -5.39 -17.33
CA ARG A 144 -2.60 -6.25 -16.16
C ARG A 144 -3.33 -5.75 -14.93
N THR A 145 -3.84 -6.69 -14.14
CA THR A 145 -4.50 -6.45 -12.86
C THR A 145 -3.75 -7.17 -11.75
N TRP A 146 -3.50 -6.46 -10.66
CA TRP A 146 -2.97 -7.01 -9.40
C TRP A 146 -4.11 -7.08 -8.38
N ILE A 147 -4.15 -8.16 -7.61
CA ILE A 147 -5.13 -8.34 -6.53
C ILE A 147 -4.37 -8.38 -5.21
N PHE A 148 -4.79 -7.56 -4.26
CA PHE A 148 -4.22 -7.41 -2.93
C PHE A 148 -5.28 -7.80 -1.88
N PRO A 149 -5.32 -9.09 -1.46
CA PRO A 149 -6.23 -9.54 -0.40
C PRO A 149 -5.94 -8.85 0.93
N CYS A 150 -6.98 -8.59 1.72
CA CYS A 150 -6.87 -7.95 3.04
C CYS A 150 -7.61 -8.76 4.12
N ASP A 151 -8.94 -8.89 4.00
CA ASP A 151 -9.84 -9.55 4.94
C ASP A 151 -9.65 -9.14 6.41
N LYS A 152 -9.34 -7.86 6.66
CA LYS A 152 -9.02 -7.31 7.99
C LYS A 152 -9.70 -5.98 8.23
N TRP A 153 -10.02 -5.74 9.50
CA TRP A 153 -10.43 -4.43 9.97
C TRP A 153 -9.23 -3.48 9.93
N ILE A 154 -9.38 -2.40 9.18
CA ILE A 154 -8.55 -1.21 9.24
C ILE A 154 -9.25 -0.27 10.22
N SER A 155 -8.68 -0.13 11.41
CA SER A 155 -9.33 0.52 12.56
C SER A 155 -8.31 0.86 13.65
N LYS A 156 -8.60 1.90 14.43
CA LYS A 156 -7.87 2.25 15.65
C LYS A 156 -8.49 1.69 16.93
N THR A 157 -9.80 1.47 16.92
CA THR A 157 -10.58 1.16 18.13
C THR A 157 -10.81 -0.33 18.29
N LYS A 158 -10.78 -1.10 17.19
CA LYS A 158 -10.90 -2.55 17.24
C LYS A 158 -9.62 -3.19 17.74
N LYS A 159 -9.79 -4.12 18.69
CA LYS A 159 -8.69 -4.91 19.24
C LYS A 159 -7.95 -5.64 18.10
N ASN A 160 -6.63 -5.53 18.08
CA ASN A 160 -5.73 -6.12 17.08
C ASN A 160 -5.89 -5.57 15.64
N ALA A 161 -6.58 -4.45 15.44
CA ALA A 161 -6.62 -3.73 14.17
C ALA A 161 -5.55 -2.64 14.11
N GLN A 162 -5.27 -2.15 12.90
CA GLN A 162 -4.37 -1.03 12.64
C GLN A 162 -5.07 -0.02 11.71
N PRO A 163 -4.79 1.29 11.83
CA PRO A 163 -5.37 2.32 10.95
C PRO A 163 -4.84 2.27 9.51
N GLU A 164 -3.79 1.48 9.28
CA GLU A 164 -3.20 1.23 7.98
C GLU A 164 -2.67 -0.21 7.91
N VAL A 165 -2.67 -0.79 6.71
CA VAL A 165 -2.15 -2.12 6.45
C VAL A 165 -1.31 -2.15 5.19
N GLU A 166 -0.22 -2.92 5.20
CA GLU A 166 0.54 -3.25 4.00
C GLU A 166 0.03 -4.55 3.39
N LEU A 167 -0.30 -4.53 2.10
CA LEU A 167 -0.84 -5.67 1.36
C LEU A 167 0.08 -6.02 0.19
N TYR A 168 0.16 -7.31 -0.11
CA TYR A 168 1.02 -7.85 -1.17
C TYR A 168 0.15 -8.48 -2.26
N PRO A 169 0.53 -8.34 -3.54
CA PRO A 169 -0.28 -8.85 -4.63
C PRO A 169 -0.17 -10.37 -4.69
N ILE A 170 -1.28 -11.05 -4.98
CA ILE A 170 -1.27 -12.46 -5.33
C ILE A 170 -0.86 -12.63 -6.80
N ASP A 171 0.04 -13.58 -7.07
CA ASP A 171 0.46 -13.90 -8.43
C ASP A 171 -0.56 -14.83 -9.09
N MET A 172 -1.54 -14.25 -9.79
CA MET A 172 -2.56 -15.01 -10.51
C MET A 172 -2.04 -15.69 -11.80
N SER A 173 -0.77 -15.49 -12.19
CA SER A 173 -0.19 -16.20 -13.34
C SER A 173 -0.16 -17.73 -13.16
N THR A 174 -0.34 -18.21 -11.93
CA THR A 174 -0.37 -19.64 -11.60
C THR A 174 -1.77 -20.28 -11.69
N GLY A 175 -2.83 -19.50 -11.94
CA GLY A 175 -4.22 -20.02 -12.01
C GLY A 175 -4.76 -20.58 -10.69
N ILE A 176 -4.02 -20.47 -9.59
CA ILE A 176 -4.43 -20.95 -8.27
C ILE A 176 -5.05 -19.78 -7.51
N LYS A 177 -6.38 -19.81 -7.37
CA LYS A 177 -7.06 -19.02 -6.34
C LYS A 177 -6.52 -19.51 -4.99
N PRO A 178 -5.98 -18.64 -4.12
CA PRO A 178 -5.54 -19.08 -2.79
C PRO A 178 -6.77 -19.56 -2.01
N SER A 179 -7.04 -20.86 -2.06
CA SER A 179 -7.90 -21.52 -1.08
C SER A 179 -7.17 -21.44 0.24
N ASN A 180 -7.82 -20.92 1.29
CA ASN A 180 -7.31 -20.84 2.66
C ASN A 180 -6.44 -22.06 3.02
N ILE A 181 -5.11 -21.94 2.90
CA ILE A 181 -4.20 -22.96 3.37
C ILE A 181 -4.08 -22.75 4.86
N LEU A 182 -4.67 -23.67 5.63
CA LEU A 182 -4.58 -23.64 7.08
C LEU A 182 -3.15 -24.05 7.49
N TYR A 183 -2.45 -23.16 8.18
CA TYR A 183 -1.16 -23.46 8.79
C TYR A 183 -1.35 -23.78 10.27
N GLU A 184 -0.83 -24.92 10.73
CA GLU A 184 -0.69 -25.20 12.16
C GLU A 184 0.71 -24.75 12.61
N ILE A 185 0.79 -23.83 13.57
CA ILE A 185 2.06 -23.32 14.12
C ILE A 185 2.20 -23.82 15.56
N LYS A 186 3.28 -24.57 15.84
CA LYS A 186 3.63 -25.02 17.20
C LYS A 186 4.94 -24.39 17.63
N VAL A 187 4.93 -23.72 18.78
CA VAL A 187 6.10 -23.07 19.39
C VAL A 187 6.48 -23.84 20.64
N TYR A 188 7.76 -24.22 20.75
CA TYR A 188 8.28 -24.96 21.90
C TYR A 188 9.42 -24.16 22.55
N THR A 189 9.33 -23.93 23.86
CA THR A 189 10.43 -23.41 24.68
C THR A 189 11.12 -24.55 25.43
N SER A 190 12.37 -24.34 25.83
CA SER A 190 13.16 -25.40 26.48
C SER A 190 12.83 -25.55 27.98
N LYS A 191 13.34 -26.62 28.59
CA LYS A 191 13.22 -26.86 30.04
C LYS A 191 14.28 -26.13 30.89
N ILE A 192 15.13 -25.32 30.26
CA ILE A 192 16.19 -24.58 30.96
C ILE A 192 15.54 -23.42 31.73
N SER A 193 15.99 -23.20 32.97
CA SER A 193 15.53 -22.06 33.78
C SER A 193 15.75 -20.74 33.04
N GLY A 194 14.70 -19.94 32.91
CA GLY A 194 14.75 -18.65 32.20
C GLY A 194 14.55 -18.72 30.68
N ALA A 195 14.19 -19.87 30.09
CA ALA A 195 14.00 -20.00 28.64
C ALA A 195 12.69 -19.40 28.07
N GLY A 196 11.86 -18.77 28.90
CA GLY A 196 10.63 -18.09 28.50
C GLY A 196 10.84 -16.59 28.27
N THR A 197 9.83 -15.92 27.70
CA THR A 197 9.80 -14.46 27.52
C THR A 197 8.40 -13.91 27.74
N ASP A 198 8.32 -12.69 28.25
CA ASP A 198 7.12 -11.86 28.36
C ASP A 198 7.03 -10.78 27.26
N ALA A 199 8.01 -10.74 26.35
CA ALA A 199 8.01 -9.84 25.21
C ALA A 199 7.02 -10.28 24.12
N ASN A 200 6.62 -9.32 23.27
CA ASN A 200 5.82 -9.62 22.09
C ASN A 200 6.65 -10.41 21.07
N VAL A 201 6.18 -11.59 20.68
CA VAL A 201 6.83 -12.48 19.70
C VAL A 201 6.05 -12.46 18.39
N TYR A 202 6.74 -12.33 17.26
CA TYR A 202 6.15 -12.29 15.92
C TYR A 202 6.77 -13.37 15.02
N ILE A 203 5.99 -13.93 14.11
CA ILE A 203 6.44 -14.86 13.06
C ILE A 203 6.06 -14.30 11.68
N GLN A 204 7.00 -14.31 10.75
CA GLN A 204 6.75 -13.97 9.35
C GLN A 204 7.14 -15.17 8.46
N ILE A 205 6.20 -15.63 7.65
CA ILE A 205 6.35 -16.82 6.80
C ILE A 205 6.49 -16.36 5.34
N TYR A 206 7.53 -16.84 4.67
CA TYR A 206 7.79 -16.59 3.24
C TYR A 206 7.69 -17.92 2.47
N GLY A 207 6.96 -17.94 1.36
CA GLY A 207 6.83 -19.12 0.49
C GLY A 207 7.64 -18.95 -0.80
N LEU A 208 8.23 -20.04 -1.30
CA LEU A 208 8.88 -20.04 -2.61
C LEU A 208 7.83 -20.19 -3.72
N LYS A 209 8.02 -19.44 -4.80
CA LYS A 209 7.29 -19.63 -6.05
C LYS A 209 7.68 -20.99 -6.62
N LYS A 210 6.73 -21.91 -6.75
CA LYS A 210 6.95 -23.20 -7.42
C LYS A 210 7.18 -22.89 -8.90
N ILE A 211 8.40 -23.12 -9.38
CA ILE A 211 8.72 -23.08 -10.80
C ILE A 211 8.30 -24.45 -11.36
N ASN A 212 7.20 -24.47 -12.12
CA ASN A 212 6.84 -25.58 -12.98
C ASN A 212 6.95 -25.12 -14.42
#